data_AF-A0A087RSX0-F1
#
_entry.id   AF-A0A087RSX0-F1
#
_cell.length_a   1.000
_cell.length_b   1.000
_cell.length_c   1.000
_cell.angle_alpha   90.00
_cell.angle_beta   90.00
_cell.angle_gamma   90.00
#
_symmetry.space_group_name_H-M   'P 1'
#
loop_
_entity.id
_entity.type
_entity.pdbx_description
1 polymer ?
#
loop_
_entity_poly.entity_id
_entity_poly.type
_entity_poly.pdbx_seq_one_letter_code
_entity_poly.pdbx_strand_id
1 'polypeptide(L)'
;MLRGYSILDHDYRNDEQIKSIIENSKNKGIQTHVWKKSEIENYLLIPSLVHRLVNDQLNSSGKSVSLDEIKSILFDSAGELKQDVIAQYAEKLEHWARKNSQQMDTSTAVKTALGKIDSIWDDFDKRLSITPGKDILKKFNQNIFSKYGVSIGIMALSSHVQEDELDDEIKQVFAELSRL
;
A
#
# COMPACT_ATOMS: atom_id res chain seq x y z
N MET A 1 29.85 10.49 -6.94
CA MET A 1 28.95 11.57 -6.47
C MET A 1 27.54 11.19 -6.90
N LEU A 2 26.68 10.82 -5.95
CA LEU A 2 25.25 10.62 -6.20
C LEU A 2 24.61 11.99 -6.50
N ARG A 3 23.74 12.07 -7.50
CA ARG A 3 23.17 13.34 -8.01
C ARG A 3 21.67 13.50 -7.73
N GLY A 4 21.02 12.50 -7.11
CA GLY A 4 19.61 12.58 -6.75
C GLY A 4 19.12 11.31 -6.06
N TYR A 5 17.96 11.43 -5.42
CA TYR A 5 17.25 10.34 -4.77
C TYR A 5 15.83 10.25 -5.35
N SER A 6 15.36 9.03 -5.61
CA SER A 6 14.05 8.75 -6.15
C SER A 6 13.33 7.74 -5.27
N ILE A 7 12.08 8.01 -4.95
CA ILE A 7 11.18 7.11 -4.24
C ILE A 7 10.08 6.72 -5.22
N LEU A 8 9.79 5.43 -5.32
CA LEU A 8 8.77 4.88 -6.20
C LEU A 8 7.81 4.00 -5.39
N ASP A 9 6.54 4.04 -5.76
CA ASP A 9 5.55 3.05 -5.33
C ASP A 9 5.94 1.67 -5.85
N HIS A 10 5.45 0.60 -5.20
CA HIS A 10 5.74 -0.76 -5.63
C HIS A 10 5.15 -1.03 -7.02
N ASP A 11 3.97 -0.46 -7.31
CA ASP A 11 3.14 -0.69 -8.52
C ASP A 11 3.14 -2.15 -8.98
N TYR A 12 2.99 -3.09 -8.05
CA TYR A 12 2.90 -4.53 -8.33
C TYR A 12 4.10 -5.15 -9.07
N ARG A 13 5.25 -4.46 -9.09
CA ARG A 13 6.47 -4.95 -9.73
C ARG A 13 6.97 -6.21 -9.05
N ASN A 14 7.47 -7.16 -9.81
CA ASN A 14 8.17 -8.32 -9.26
C ASN A 14 9.62 -7.96 -8.86
N ASP A 15 10.28 -8.87 -8.14
CA ASP A 15 11.62 -8.63 -7.62
C ASP A 15 12.65 -8.35 -8.72
N GLU A 16 12.52 -8.98 -9.89
CA GLU A 16 13.42 -8.75 -11.03
C GLU A 16 13.25 -7.34 -11.60
N GLN A 17 12.01 -6.87 -11.72
CA GLN A 17 11.67 -5.50 -12.12
C GLN A 17 12.27 -4.49 -11.16
N ILE A 18 12.10 -4.71 -9.85
CA ILE A 18 12.61 -3.82 -8.80
C ILE A 18 14.14 -3.78 -8.85
N LYS A 19 14.80 -4.95 -8.91
CA LYS A 19 16.27 -5.04 -9.06
C LYS A 19 16.76 -4.28 -10.30
N SER A 20 16.13 -4.49 -11.45
CA SER A 20 16.50 -3.79 -12.69
C SER A 20 16.32 -2.27 -12.58
N ILE A 21 15.28 -1.78 -11.91
CA ILE A 21 15.07 -0.34 -11.68
C ILE A 21 16.20 0.23 -10.81
N ILE A 22 16.50 -0.40 -9.68
CA ILE A 22 17.53 0.06 -8.74
C ILE A 22 18.90 0.09 -9.42
N GLU A 23 19.27 -0.96 -10.16
CA GLU A 23 20.54 -1.02 -10.89
C GLU A 23 20.64 0.06 -11.98
N ASN A 24 19.58 0.25 -12.76
CA ASN A 24 19.55 1.26 -13.82
C ASN A 24 19.61 2.68 -13.27
N SER A 25 18.94 2.97 -12.15
CA SER A 25 19.03 4.25 -11.45
C SER A 25 20.44 4.50 -10.93
N LYS A 26 21.05 3.49 -10.31
CA LYS A 26 22.42 3.58 -9.78
C LYS A 26 23.42 3.90 -10.90
N ASN A 27 23.29 3.27 -12.07
CA ASN A 27 24.13 3.55 -13.24
C ASN A 27 23.99 5.00 -13.75
N LYS A 28 22.88 5.67 -13.44
CA LYS A 28 22.63 7.10 -13.74
C LYS A 28 23.01 8.03 -12.59
N GLY A 29 23.60 7.51 -11.51
CA GLY A 29 23.96 8.28 -10.33
C GLY A 29 22.76 8.68 -9.47
N ILE A 30 21.65 7.94 -9.53
CA ILE A 30 20.44 8.15 -8.74
C ILE A 30 20.30 6.99 -7.75
N GLN A 31 20.13 7.30 -6.46
CA GLN A 31 19.70 6.31 -5.47
C GLN A 31 18.18 6.16 -5.58
N THR A 32 17.70 4.93 -5.73
CA THR A 32 16.26 4.66 -5.83
C THR A 32 15.82 3.71 -4.73
N HIS A 33 14.78 4.11 -4.02
CA HIS A 33 14.03 3.26 -3.13
C HIS A 33 12.67 2.93 -3.76
N VAL A 34 12.25 1.67 -3.66
CA VAL A 34 10.92 1.22 -4.05
C VAL A 34 10.25 0.69 -2.78
N TRP A 35 9.09 1.25 -2.44
CA TRP A 35 8.36 0.81 -1.25
C TRP A 35 8.03 -0.68 -1.29
N LYS A 36 8.08 -1.37 -0.15
CA LYS A 36 7.62 -2.77 -0.04
C LYS A 36 6.10 -2.89 -0.08
N LYS A 37 5.37 -1.95 0.54
CA LYS A 37 3.91 -1.85 0.41
C LYS A 37 3.54 -1.15 -0.90
N SER A 38 2.32 -1.36 -1.36
CA SER A 38 1.84 -0.91 -2.68
C SER A 38 2.10 0.58 -2.92
N GLU A 39 1.69 1.41 -1.95
CA GLU A 39 1.79 2.87 -1.95
C GLU A 39 2.24 3.37 -0.56
N ILE A 40 2.68 4.63 -0.46
CA ILE A 40 3.07 5.23 0.82
C ILE A 40 1.90 5.29 1.81
N GLU A 41 0.67 5.44 1.32
CA GLU A 41 -0.56 5.47 2.11
C GLU A 41 -0.77 4.19 2.91
N ASN A 42 -0.31 3.04 2.40
CA ASN A 42 -0.41 1.76 3.11
C ASN A 42 0.33 1.76 4.45
N TYR A 43 1.36 2.60 4.60
CA TYR A 43 2.06 2.77 5.88
C TYR A 43 1.26 3.58 6.91
N LEU A 44 0.24 4.31 6.47
CA LEU A 44 -0.64 5.12 7.34
C LEU A 44 -1.97 4.43 7.67
N LEU A 45 -2.29 3.29 7.04
CA LEU A 45 -3.48 2.49 7.33
C LEU A 45 -3.31 1.61 8.59
N ILE A 46 -2.83 2.24 9.67
CA ILE A 46 -2.56 1.59 10.96
C ILE A 46 -3.87 1.55 11.77
N PRO A 47 -4.37 0.37 12.19
CA PRO A 47 -5.68 0.26 12.85
C PRO A 47 -5.83 1.13 14.10
N SER A 48 -4.80 1.25 14.94
CA SER A 48 -4.82 2.08 16.15
C SER A 48 -4.95 3.57 15.84
N LEU A 49 -4.19 4.06 14.85
CA LEU A 49 -4.23 5.44 14.38
C LEU A 49 -5.60 5.77 13.78
N VAL A 50 -6.11 4.92 12.89
CA VAL A 50 -7.43 5.10 12.27
C VAL A 50 -8.52 5.11 13.34
N HIS A 51 -8.48 4.16 14.28
CA HIS A 51 -9.42 4.07 15.39
C HIS A 51 -9.41 5.32 16.28
N ARG A 52 -8.23 5.85 16.60
CA ARG A 52 -8.05 7.09 17.37
C ARG A 52 -8.74 8.26 16.67
N LEU A 53 -8.41 8.51 15.40
CA LEU A 53 -8.97 9.64 14.65
C LEU A 53 -10.47 9.53 14.40
N VAL A 54 -10.99 8.33 14.16
CA VAL A 54 -12.44 8.13 13.97
C VAL A 54 -13.19 8.44 15.27
N ASN A 55 -12.74 7.90 16.40
CA ASN A 55 -13.39 8.16 17.69
C ASN A 55 -13.26 9.62 18.12
N ASP A 56 -12.15 10.30 17.80
CA ASP A 56 -12.00 11.74 18.05
C ASP A 56 -13.10 12.57 17.35
N GLN A 57 -13.48 12.21 16.13
CA GLN A 57 -14.60 12.85 15.43
C GLN A 57 -15.97 12.47 16.03
N LEU A 58 -16.10 11.23 16.54
CA LEU A 58 -17.36 10.75 17.12
C LEU A 58 -17.62 11.24 18.54
N ASN A 59 -16.62 11.73 19.27
CA ASN A 59 -16.75 12.20 20.65
C ASN A 59 -17.93 13.16 20.86
N SER A 60 -18.17 14.08 19.93
CA SER A 60 -19.28 15.05 20.03
C SER A 60 -20.67 14.41 19.85
N SER A 61 -20.74 13.21 19.30
CA SER A 61 -21.99 12.49 18.99
C SER A 61 -22.36 11.41 20.03
N GLY A 62 -21.51 11.17 21.03
CA GLY A 62 -21.69 10.10 22.01
C GLY A 62 -21.60 8.68 21.43
N LYS A 63 -21.20 8.55 20.15
CA LYS A 63 -20.94 7.27 19.48
C LYS A 63 -19.48 6.88 19.65
N SER A 64 -19.19 5.59 19.53
CA SER A 64 -17.83 5.08 19.41
C SER A 64 -17.81 3.89 18.45
N VAL A 65 -16.63 3.61 17.92
CA VAL A 65 -16.35 2.44 17.09
C VAL A 65 -15.22 1.66 17.73
N SER A 66 -15.33 0.33 17.76
CA SER A 66 -14.28 -0.53 18.34
C SER A 66 -13.08 -0.69 17.39
N LEU A 67 -11.92 -1.02 17.95
CA LEU A 67 -10.72 -1.31 17.15
C LEU A 67 -10.94 -2.50 16.20
N ASP A 68 -11.65 -3.53 16.64
CA ASP A 68 -11.93 -4.71 15.81
C ASP A 68 -12.88 -4.38 14.66
N GLU A 69 -13.83 -3.47 14.87
CA GLU A 69 -14.68 -2.98 13.78
C GLU A 69 -13.87 -2.15 12.77
N ILE A 70 -12.93 -1.31 13.22
CA ILE A 70 -12.01 -0.59 12.33
C ILE A 70 -11.19 -1.57 11.49
N LYS A 71 -10.64 -2.62 12.10
CA LYS A 71 -9.93 -3.69 11.38
C LYS A 71 -10.85 -4.37 10.37
N SER A 72 -12.07 -4.74 10.75
CA SER A 72 -13.03 -5.36 9.84
C SER A 72 -13.31 -4.46 8.64
N ILE A 73 -13.61 -3.18 8.86
CA ILE A 73 -13.93 -2.24 7.76
C ILE A 73 -12.72 -2.08 6.84
N LEU A 74 -11.50 -1.93 7.37
CA LEU A 74 -10.28 -1.87 6.53
C LEU A 74 -10.08 -3.16 5.70
N PHE A 75 -10.26 -4.31 6.34
CA PHE A 75 -10.08 -5.61 5.69
C PHE A 75 -11.11 -5.89 4.60
N ASP A 76 -12.36 -5.52 4.84
CA ASP A 76 -13.46 -5.62 3.88
C ASP A 76 -13.27 -4.64 2.73
N SER A 77 -12.86 -3.39 3.03
CA SER A 77 -12.53 -2.38 2.03
C SER A 77 -11.38 -2.80 1.11
N ALA A 78 -10.35 -3.47 1.63
CA ALA A 78 -9.33 -4.09 0.80
C ALA A 78 -9.86 -5.32 0.04
N GLY A 79 -10.76 -6.09 0.67
CA GLY A 79 -11.45 -7.24 0.08
C GLY A 79 -12.20 -6.90 -1.21
N GLU A 80 -12.90 -5.76 -1.23
CA GLU A 80 -13.62 -5.24 -2.41
C GLU A 80 -12.71 -4.98 -3.63
N LEU A 81 -11.40 -4.85 -3.42
CA LEU A 81 -10.42 -4.49 -4.46
C LEU A 81 -9.65 -5.70 -5.00
N LYS A 82 -10.00 -6.94 -4.60
CA LYS A 82 -9.25 -8.16 -4.98
C LYS A 82 -9.06 -8.30 -6.48
N GLN A 83 -10.13 -8.10 -7.26
CA GLN A 83 -10.09 -8.30 -8.71
C GLN A 83 -9.18 -7.27 -9.39
N ASP A 84 -9.19 -6.02 -8.90
CA ASP A 84 -8.32 -4.96 -9.42
C ASP A 84 -6.85 -5.24 -9.10
N VAL A 85 -6.56 -5.76 -7.90
CA VAL A 85 -5.20 -6.19 -7.51
C VAL A 85 -4.71 -7.33 -8.42
N ILE A 86 -5.54 -8.34 -8.69
CA ILE A 86 -5.21 -9.45 -9.60
C ILE A 86 -4.91 -8.92 -11.01
N ALA A 87 -5.78 -8.05 -11.53
CA ALA A 87 -5.63 -7.47 -12.87
C ALA A 87 -4.31 -6.69 -12.99
N GLN A 88 -3.99 -5.85 -12.01
CA GLN A 88 -2.77 -5.05 -12.03
C GLN A 88 -1.51 -5.91 -11.93
N TYR A 89 -1.49 -6.93 -11.07
CA TYR A 89 -0.37 -7.88 -11.02
C TYR A 89 -0.19 -8.61 -12.36
N ALA A 90 -1.27 -9.11 -12.96
CA ALA A 90 -1.22 -9.80 -14.24
C ALA A 90 -0.69 -8.88 -15.37
N GLU A 91 -1.15 -7.62 -15.41
CA GLU A 91 -0.67 -6.63 -16.37
C GLU A 91 0.84 -6.37 -16.22
N LYS A 92 1.34 -6.22 -14.99
CA LYS A 92 2.78 -6.01 -14.76
C LYS A 92 3.62 -7.22 -15.16
N LEU A 93 3.13 -8.43 -14.91
CA LEU A 93 3.79 -9.66 -15.32
C LEU A 93 3.87 -9.77 -16.85
N GLU A 94 2.75 -9.57 -17.54
CA GLU A 94 2.70 -9.61 -19.01
C GLU A 94 3.62 -8.53 -19.62
N HIS A 95 3.55 -7.31 -19.10
CA HIS A 95 4.40 -6.21 -19.54
C HIS A 95 5.89 -6.52 -19.36
N TRP A 96 6.28 -7.12 -18.23
CA TRP A 96 7.67 -7.52 -17.97
C TRP A 96 8.14 -8.61 -18.93
N ALA A 97 7.33 -9.65 -19.10
CA ALA A 97 7.66 -10.77 -19.98
C ALA A 97 7.88 -10.28 -21.41
N ARG A 98 6.97 -9.45 -21.93
CA ARG A 98 7.09 -8.82 -23.26
C ARG A 98 8.37 -7.98 -23.38
N LYS A 99 8.69 -7.16 -22.36
CA LYS A 99 9.89 -6.31 -22.36
C LYS A 99 11.18 -7.15 -22.41
N ASN A 100 11.18 -8.34 -21.82
CA ASN A 100 12.34 -9.23 -21.76
C ASN A 100 12.28 -10.39 -22.79
N SER A 101 11.40 -10.28 -23.80
CA SER A 101 11.21 -11.31 -24.83
C SER A 101 10.92 -12.71 -24.27
N GLN A 102 10.31 -12.79 -23.08
CA GLN A 102 9.83 -14.03 -22.49
C GLN A 102 8.41 -14.33 -23.00
N GLN A 103 8.14 -15.60 -23.26
CA GLN A 103 6.78 -16.03 -23.61
C GLN A 103 5.94 -16.14 -22.34
N MET A 104 4.96 -15.25 -22.20
CA MET A 104 3.91 -15.33 -21.18
C MET A 104 2.63 -14.83 -21.82
N ASP A 105 1.63 -15.70 -21.93
CA ASP A 105 0.30 -15.30 -22.34
C ASP A 105 -0.50 -14.72 -21.15
N THR A 106 -1.58 -14.01 -21.47
CA THR A 106 -2.46 -13.39 -20.47
C THR A 106 -3.03 -14.41 -19.49
N SER A 107 -3.34 -15.63 -19.93
CA SER A 107 -3.88 -16.68 -19.04
C SER A 107 -2.86 -17.09 -17.98
N THR A 108 -1.60 -17.24 -18.38
CA THR A 108 -0.48 -17.58 -17.51
C THR A 108 -0.17 -16.45 -16.54
N ALA A 109 -0.20 -15.20 -17.00
CA ALA A 109 -0.02 -14.02 -16.15
C ALA A 109 -1.10 -13.95 -15.05
N VAL A 110 -2.38 -14.13 -15.42
CA VAL A 110 -3.51 -14.14 -14.47
C VAL A 110 -3.40 -15.29 -13.48
N LYS A 111 -3.11 -16.51 -13.94
CA LYS A 111 -2.92 -17.67 -13.04
C LYS A 111 -1.78 -17.45 -12.05
N THR A 112 -0.69 -16.85 -12.51
CA THR A 112 0.48 -16.53 -11.67
C THR A 112 0.12 -15.47 -10.62
N ALA A 113 -0.58 -14.41 -11.03
CA ALA A 113 -1.06 -13.37 -10.12
C ALA A 113 -2.01 -13.96 -9.06
N LEU A 114 -2.99 -14.76 -9.47
CA LEU A 114 -3.93 -15.45 -8.58
C LEU A 114 -3.19 -16.31 -7.55
N GLY A 115 -2.28 -17.18 -7.99
CA GLY A 115 -1.54 -18.05 -7.08
C GLY A 115 -0.75 -17.29 -6.02
N LYS A 116 -0.12 -16.16 -6.40
CA LYS A 116 0.56 -15.27 -5.45
C LYS A 116 -0.42 -14.63 -4.47
N ILE A 117 -1.50 -14.03 -4.99
CA ILE A 117 -2.45 -13.25 -4.20
C ILE A 117 -3.23 -14.15 -3.23
N ASP A 118 -3.75 -15.28 -3.69
CA ASP A 118 -4.56 -16.19 -2.86
C ASP A 118 -3.77 -16.74 -1.66
N SER A 119 -2.45 -16.96 -1.83
CA SER A 119 -1.60 -17.45 -0.74
C SER A 119 -1.44 -16.48 0.44
N ILE A 120 -1.72 -15.19 0.22
CA ILE A 120 -1.56 -14.12 1.21
C ILE A 120 -2.85 -13.35 1.49
N TRP A 121 -3.94 -13.66 0.78
CA TRP A 121 -5.14 -12.82 0.78
C TRP A 121 -5.84 -12.81 2.13
N ASP A 122 -5.82 -13.89 2.91
CA ASP A 122 -6.54 -13.95 4.18
C ASP A 122 -5.78 -13.34 5.36
N ASP A 123 -4.53 -12.95 5.14
CA ASP A 123 -3.70 -12.26 6.13
C ASP A 123 -3.97 -10.74 6.07
N PHE A 124 -4.33 -10.14 7.20
CA PHE A 124 -4.70 -8.73 7.30
C PHE A 124 -3.58 -7.81 6.79
N ASP A 125 -2.37 -7.97 7.33
CA ASP A 125 -1.25 -7.09 7.02
C ASP A 125 -0.80 -7.27 5.58
N LYS A 126 -0.75 -8.52 5.09
CA LYS A 126 -0.37 -8.80 3.70
C LYS A 126 -1.40 -8.28 2.70
N ARG A 127 -2.70 -8.47 2.96
CA ARG A 127 -3.78 -7.96 2.09
C ARG A 127 -3.70 -6.44 1.98
N LEU A 128 -3.63 -5.74 3.10
CA LEU A 128 -3.52 -4.29 3.12
C LEU A 128 -2.23 -3.83 2.43
N SER A 129 -1.12 -4.56 2.58
CA SER A 129 0.17 -4.18 1.98
C SER A 129 0.17 -4.26 0.45
N ILE A 130 -0.57 -5.20 -0.17
CA ILE A 130 -0.59 -5.36 -1.63
C ILE A 130 -1.74 -4.60 -2.31
N THR A 131 -2.67 -4.05 -1.56
CA THR A 131 -3.84 -3.35 -2.11
C THR A 131 -3.58 -1.84 -2.11
N PRO A 132 -3.97 -1.05 -3.14
CA PRO A 132 -3.67 0.38 -3.19
C PRO A 132 -4.23 1.13 -1.98
N GLY A 133 -3.36 1.73 -1.17
CA GLY A 133 -3.74 2.38 0.08
C GLY A 133 -4.75 3.50 -0.11
N LYS A 134 -4.65 4.27 -1.21
CA LYS A 134 -5.62 5.32 -1.55
C LYS A 134 -7.02 4.78 -1.80
N ASP A 135 -7.12 3.61 -2.44
CA ASP A 135 -8.40 2.99 -2.77
C ASP A 135 -9.01 2.31 -1.55
N ILE A 136 -8.18 1.69 -0.69
CA ILE A 136 -8.62 1.19 0.62
C ILE A 136 -9.20 2.35 1.44
N LEU A 137 -8.50 3.49 1.54
CA LEU A 137 -8.97 4.64 2.30
C LEU A 137 -10.29 5.19 1.74
N LYS A 138 -10.43 5.23 0.41
CA LYS A 138 -11.67 5.63 -0.25
C LYS A 138 -12.84 4.70 0.11
N LYS A 139 -12.64 3.38 0.02
CA LYS A 139 -13.65 2.37 0.39
C LYS A 139 -13.97 2.40 1.89
N PHE A 140 -12.95 2.53 2.72
CA PHE A 140 -13.09 2.68 4.17
C PHE A 140 -13.96 3.90 4.50
N ASN A 141 -13.67 5.04 3.87
CA ASN A 141 -14.44 6.27 4.06
C ASN A 141 -15.90 6.13 3.62
N GLN A 142 -16.18 5.42 2.51
CA GLN A 142 -17.56 5.12 2.11
C GLN A 142 -18.28 4.30 3.18
N ASN A 143 -17.63 3.25 3.69
CA ASN A 143 -18.21 2.35 4.68
C ASN A 143 -18.41 3.02 6.05
N ILE A 144 -17.40 3.73 6.57
CA ILE A 144 -17.49 4.41 7.86
C ILE A 144 -18.46 5.60 7.82
N PHE A 145 -18.51 6.35 6.72
CA PHE A 145 -19.45 7.46 6.56
C PHE A 145 -20.90 6.96 6.55
N SER A 146 -21.19 5.86 5.86
CA SER A 146 -22.54 5.29 5.82
C SER A 146 -23.08 4.87 7.20
N LYS A 147 -22.19 4.43 8.09
CA LYS A 147 -22.55 3.95 9.44
C LYS A 147 -22.52 5.06 10.50
N TYR A 148 -21.53 5.94 10.42
CA TYR A 148 -21.17 6.85 11.50
C TYR A 148 -21.18 8.34 11.11
N GLY A 149 -21.26 8.66 9.82
CA GLY A 149 -21.29 10.04 9.32
C GLY A 149 -19.94 10.76 9.38
N VAL A 150 -18.84 10.02 9.54
CA VAL A 150 -17.47 10.54 9.66
C VAL A 150 -16.59 10.07 8.52
N SER A 151 -15.45 10.73 8.30
CA SER A 151 -14.45 10.33 7.30
C SER A 151 -13.07 10.82 7.71
N ILE A 152 -12.03 10.08 7.34
CA ILE A 152 -10.63 10.41 7.63
C ILE A 152 -9.87 10.68 6.34
N GLY A 153 -9.16 11.80 6.29
CA GLY A 153 -8.25 12.12 5.19
C GLY A 153 -6.83 11.62 5.45
N ILE A 154 -6.08 11.36 4.38
CA ILE A 154 -4.68 10.91 4.48
C ILE A 154 -3.79 11.92 5.21
N MET A 155 -4.05 13.22 5.04
CA MET A 155 -3.34 14.29 5.74
C MET A 155 -3.56 14.24 7.26
N ALA A 156 -4.74 13.82 7.72
CA ALA A 156 -5.02 13.67 9.14
C ALA A 156 -4.26 12.46 9.71
N LEU A 157 -4.21 11.34 8.97
CA LEU A 157 -3.39 10.19 9.35
C LEU A 157 -1.92 10.58 9.46
N SER A 158 -1.39 11.24 8.43
CA SER A 158 0.02 11.65 8.37
C SER A 158 0.43 12.63 9.48
N SER A 159 -0.48 13.50 9.96
CA SER A 159 -0.15 14.49 10.99
C SER A 159 -0.34 13.98 12.42
N HIS A 160 -0.99 12.84 12.61
CA HIS A 160 -1.30 12.26 13.92
C HIS A 160 -0.65 10.89 14.17
N VAL A 161 0.05 10.32 13.17
CA VAL A 161 0.86 9.12 13.36
C VAL A 161 1.99 9.40 14.35
N GLN A 162 2.21 8.48 15.29
CA GLN A 162 3.28 8.57 16.27
C GLN A 162 4.55 7.89 15.75
N GLU A 163 5.72 8.31 16.24
CA GLU A 163 7.02 7.79 15.77
C GLU A 163 7.18 6.28 16.02
N ASP A 164 6.62 5.77 17.11
CA ASP A 164 6.59 4.35 17.45
C ASP A 164 5.60 3.55 16.59
N GLU A 165 4.58 4.20 16.02
CA GLU A 165 3.64 3.61 15.04
C GLU A 165 4.25 3.52 13.63
N LEU A 166 5.31 4.29 13.32
CA LEU A 166 5.92 4.28 11.99
C LEU A 166 6.70 3.00 11.71
N ASP A 167 6.46 2.44 10.52
CA ASP A 167 7.18 1.29 9.96
C ASP A 167 8.68 1.62 9.79
N ASP A 168 9.54 0.63 10.06
CA ASP A 168 10.99 0.78 10.00
C ASP A 168 11.49 1.21 8.61
N GLU A 169 10.77 0.86 7.55
CA GLU A 169 11.10 1.29 6.20
C GLU A 169 10.95 2.80 6.00
N ILE A 170 9.89 3.40 6.54
CA ILE A 170 9.69 4.86 6.50
C ILE A 170 10.83 5.55 7.24
N LYS A 171 11.16 5.06 8.44
CA LYS A 171 12.27 5.57 9.27
C LYS A 171 13.60 5.49 8.52
N GLN A 172 13.87 4.35 7.88
CA GLN A 172 15.07 4.15 7.08
C GLN A 172 15.15 5.14 5.91
N VAL A 173 14.09 5.27 5.12
CA VAL A 173 14.07 6.16 3.94
C VAL A 173 14.27 7.62 4.37
N PHE A 174 13.65 8.08 5.45
CA PHE A 174 13.85 9.43 5.96
C PHE A 174 15.28 9.66 6.47
N ALA A 175 15.88 8.66 7.11
CA ALA A 175 17.28 8.73 7.52
C ALA A 175 18.23 8.79 6.32
N GLU A 176 17.92 8.09 5.22
CA GLU A 176 18.68 8.16 3.97
C GLU A 176 18.54 9.53 3.30
N LEU A 177 17.32 10.08 3.22
CA LEU A 177 17.07 11.40 2.67
C LEU A 177 17.76 12.52 3.44
N SER A 178 17.83 12.40 4.78
CA SER A 178 18.45 13.42 5.65
C SER A 178 19.98 13.49 5.50
N ARG A 179 20.60 12.54 4.78
CA ARG A 179 22.05 12.49 4.52
C ARG A 179 22.44 13.02 3.14
N LEU A 180 21.45 13.39 2.31
CA LEU A 180 21.66 13.99 0.98
C LEU A 180 22.01 15.47 1.08
#